data_AF-A0A9W4KQJ5-F1
#
_entry.id   AF-A0A9W4KQJ5-F1
#
_cell.length_a   1.000
_cell.length_b   1.000
_cell.length_c   1.000
_cell.angle_alpha   90.00
_cell.angle_beta   90.00
_cell.angle_gamma   90.00
#
_symmetry.space_group_name_H-M   'P 1'
#
loop_
_entity.id
_entity.type
_entity.pdbx_description
1 polymer ?
#
loop_
_entity_poly.entity_id
_entity_poly.type
_entity_poly.pdbx_seq_one_letter_code
_entity_poly.pdbx_strand_id
1 'polypeptide(L)'
;MNEKNQERDIYAAIADPTRRKLLRLLADVEELPLNELTIHFEMGRTAVSKHLTILKEAGLVISRKIGRETRYRLNAAPLREIEDWVSFYRKFWSERMLLLNQILEEEQKMNLTVSQDFNFKSPIEKVWLALTDANTLAKWVMANDIKPVVGHKFQFRNEQWNLVIDSEVLEVEEPYRLSYTWVGSGINTTVTWTLKHEDGTTYLHLEQSGFEKEDQAFNGAKYGWAKMGEDLNKLLEEM
;
A
#
# COMPACT_ATOMS: atom_id res chain seq x y z
N MET A 1 -12.22 -11.57 -48.83
CA MET A 1 -11.17 -12.56 -49.06
C MET A 1 -9.91 -11.82 -49.47
N ASN A 2 -8.96 -11.63 -48.55
CA ASN A 2 -7.57 -11.31 -48.86
C ASN A 2 -6.77 -12.14 -47.84
N GLU A 3 -6.64 -13.41 -48.16
CA GLU A 3 -5.87 -14.37 -47.38
C GLU A 3 -4.38 -14.03 -47.48
N LYS A 4 -3.71 -14.13 -46.33
CA LYS A 4 -2.30 -14.55 -46.16
C LYS A 4 -1.26 -13.84 -47.03
N ASN A 5 -0.61 -12.84 -46.45
CA ASN A 5 0.84 -12.73 -46.61
C ASN A 5 1.52 -12.23 -45.33
N GLN A 6 1.10 -12.78 -44.18
CA GLN A 6 1.89 -12.70 -42.95
C GLN A 6 2.90 -13.85 -43.00
N GLU A 7 4.13 -13.51 -43.38
CA GLU A 7 5.26 -14.44 -43.41
C GLU A 7 5.83 -14.66 -42.00
N ARG A 8 5.45 -13.80 -41.03
CA ARG A 8 5.85 -13.93 -39.63
C ARG A 8 4.70 -13.85 -38.65
N ASP A 9 4.87 -14.62 -37.58
CA ASP A 9 4.04 -14.56 -36.38
C ASP A 9 4.14 -13.18 -35.69
N ILE A 10 2.98 -12.60 -35.40
CA ILE A 10 2.81 -11.32 -34.73
C ILE A 10 3.38 -11.37 -33.31
N TYR A 11 3.18 -12.47 -32.57
CA TYR A 11 3.68 -12.59 -31.20
C TYR A 11 5.21 -12.50 -31.17
N ALA A 12 5.89 -13.20 -32.07
CA ALA A 12 7.33 -13.09 -32.25
C ALA A 12 7.75 -11.69 -32.72
N ALA A 13 6.97 -11.05 -33.60
CA ALA A 13 7.25 -9.70 -34.08
C ALA A 13 7.12 -8.64 -32.97
N ILE A 14 6.19 -8.77 -32.04
CA ILE A 14 6.03 -7.80 -30.94
C ILE A 14 6.82 -8.17 -29.68
N ALA A 15 7.45 -9.35 -29.60
CA ALA A 15 8.23 -9.78 -28.42
C ALA A 15 9.44 -8.87 -28.14
N ASP A 16 9.97 -8.20 -29.17
CA ASP A 16 11.13 -7.33 -29.09
C ASP A 16 10.75 -5.88 -28.72
N PRO A 17 11.42 -5.27 -27.71
CA PRO A 17 11.11 -3.92 -27.26
C PRO A 17 11.38 -2.83 -28.30
N THR A 18 12.38 -3.00 -29.18
CA THR A 18 12.68 -2.07 -30.28
C THR A 18 11.53 -2.05 -31.27
N ARG A 19 11.00 -3.22 -31.63
CA ARG A 19 9.84 -3.34 -32.53
C ARG A 19 8.59 -2.71 -31.91
N ARG A 20 8.33 -2.92 -30.63
CA ARG A 20 7.23 -2.22 -29.92
C ARG A 20 7.42 -0.69 -29.90
N LYS A 21 8.65 -0.21 -29.72
CA LYS A 21 8.96 1.23 -29.76
C LYS A 21 8.72 1.82 -31.16
N LEU A 22 9.12 1.12 -32.22
CA LEU A 22 8.83 1.52 -33.61
C LEU A 22 7.32 1.63 -33.88
N LEU A 23 6.52 0.65 -33.43
CA LEU A 23 5.07 0.70 -33.58
C LEU A 23 4.45 1.88 -32.83
N ARG A 24 4.95 2.21 -31.62
CA ARG A 24 4.50 3.39 -30.87
C ARG A 24 4.83 4.69 -31.59
N LEU A 25 6.05 4.83 -32.12
CA LEU A 25 6.44 6.03 -32.90
C LEU A 25 5.54 6.23 -34.13
N LEU A 26 5.04 5.15 -34.73
CA LEU A 26 4.14 5.18 -35.87
C LEU A 26 2.65 5.27 -35.49
N ALA A 27 2.29 5.21 -34.21
CA ALA A 27 0.90 5.19 -33.76
C ALA A 27 0.21 6.56 -33.85
N ASP A 28 0.97 7.62 -33.59
CA ASP A 28 0.43 8.99 -33.47
C ASP A 28 0.63 9.82 -34.76
N VAL A 29 1.17 9.21 -35.82
CA VAL A 29 1.55 9.88 -37.08
C VAL A 29 1.08 9.10 -38.28
N GLU A 30 0.90 9.78 -39.42
CA GLU A 30 0.42 9.14 -40.63
C GLU A 30 1.45 8.17 -41.23
N GLU A 31 2.69 8.64 -41.40
CA GLU A 31 3.84 7.88 -41.86
C GLU A 31 5.15 8.60 -41.51
N LEU A 32 6.24 7.83 -41.33
CA LEU A 32 7.59 8.38 -41.10
C LEU A 32 8.63 7.75 -42.03
N PRO A 33 9.61 8.53 -42.53
CA PRO A 33 10.72 7.99 -43.28
C PRO A 33 11.75 7.30 -42.36
N LEU A 34 12.55 6.38 -42.93
CA LEU A 34 13.53 5.58 -42.17
C LEU A 34 14.55 6.43 -41.39
N ASN A 35 15.00 7.54 -41.95
CA ASN A 35 15.93 8.47 -41.30
C ASN A 35 15.35 9.05 -40.01
N GLU A 36 14.10 9.51 -40.02
CA GLU A 36 13.43 10.07 -38.84
C GLU A 36 13.23 9.00 -37.77
N LEU A 37 12.82 7.78 -38.16
CA LEU A 37 12.71 6.67 -37.21
C LEU A 37 14.06 6.30 -36.57
N THR A 38 15.16 6.38 -37.33
CA THR A 38 16.49 5.98 -36.86
C THR A 38 17.01 6.87 -35.72
N ILE A 39 16.64 8.16 -35.70
CA ILE A 39 17.10 9.13 -34.67
C ILE A 39 16.68 8.71 -33.26
N HIS A 40 15.62 7.92 -33.11
CA HIS A 40 15.10 7.47 -31.82
C HIS A 40 15.83 6.24 -31.24
N PHE A 41 16.89 5.76 -31.90
CA PHE A 41 17.63 4.57 -31.49
C PHE A 41 19.14 4.78 -31.56
N GLU A 42 19.87 4.18 -30.63
CA GLU A 42 21.34 4.17 -30.62
C GLU A 42 21.94 3.24 -31.69
N MET A 43 21.11 2.37 -32.26
CA MET A 43 21.53 1.44 -33.31
C MET A 43 21.54 2.11 -34.69
N GLY A 44 22.43 1.63 -35.56
CA GLY A 44 22.54 2.14 -36.93
C GLY A 44 21.29 1.87 -37.80
N ARG A 45 21.14 2.67 -38.86
CA ARG A 45 20.03 2.60 -39.84
C ARG A 45 19.73 1.20 -40.36
N THR A 46 20.76 0.38 -40.60
CA THR A 46 20.61 -1.01 -41.06
C THR A 46 19.89 -1.89 -40.05
N ALA A 47 20.17 -1.71 -38.76
CA ALA A 47 19.50 -2.47 -37.69
C ALA A 47 18.03 -2.08 -37.60
N VAL A 48 17.72 -0.77 -37.60
CA VAL A 48 16.33 -0.27 -37.63
C VAL A 48 15.57 -0.79 -38.85
N SER A 49 16.21 -0.79 -40.03
CA SER A 49 15.61 -1.33 -41.24
C SER A 49 15.27 -2.82 -41.12
N LYS A 50 16.11 -3.62 -40.46
CA LYS A 50 15.82 -5.05 -40.21
C LYS A 50 14.60 -5.22 -39.30
N HIS A 51 14.48 -4.41 -38.25
CA HIS A 51 13.30 -4.43 -37.38
C HIS A 51 12.01 -4.06 -38.14
N LEU A 52 12.07 -3.06 -39.02
CA LEU A 52 10.95 -2.67 -39.88
C LEU A 52 10.58 -3.74 -40.92
N THR A 53 11.55 -4.48 -41.45
CA THR A 53 11.30 -5.64 -42.31
C THR A 53 10.53 -6.73 -41.56
N ILE A 54 10.94 -7.08 -40.34
CA ILE A 54 10.24 -8.07 -39.50
C ILE A 54 8.80 -7.61 -39.21
N LEU A 55 8.61 -6.34 -38.87
CA LEU A 55 7.27 -5.79 -38.63
C LEU A 55 6.41 -5.82 -39.91
N LYS A 56 7.01 -5.57 -41.07
CA LYS A 56 6.32 -5.63 -42.37
C LYS A 56 5.92 -7.06 -42.72
N GLU A 57 6.80 -8.04 -42.52
CA GLU A 57 6.54 -9.46 -42.74
C GLU A 57 5.43 -9.99 -41.80
N ALA A 58 5.31 -9.41 -40.59
CA ALA A 58 4.19 -9.66 -39.67
C ALA A 58 2.93 -8.83 -39.97
N GLY A 59 2.95 -8.01 -41.03
CA GLY A 59 1.83 -7.15 -41.43
C GLY A 59 1.58 -5.96 -40.52
N LEU A 60 2.44 -5.68 -39.53
CA LEU A 60 2.27 -4.61 -38.53
C LEU A 60 2.66 -3.23 -39.04
N VAL A 61 3.40 -3.15 -40.15
CA VAL A 61 3.71 -1.89 -40.83
C VAL A 61 3.59 -2.03 -42.35
N ILE A 62 3.19 -0.95 -43.00
CA ILE A 62 3.14 -0.82 -44.45
C ILE A 62 4.26 0.12 -44.88
N SER A 63 5.01 -0.24 -45.92
CA SER A 63 6.09 0.58 -46.47
C SER A 63 5.74 1.06 -47.88
N ARG A 64 5.97 2.34 -48.19
CA ARG A 64 5.91 2.87 -49.58
C ARG A 64 7.14 3.70 -49.91
N LYS A 65 7.53 3.71 -51.19
CA LYS A 65 8.68 4.50 -51.66
C LYS A 65 8.20 5.85 -52.17
N ILE A 66 8.78 6.94 -51.66
CA ILE A 66 8.54 8.31 -52.12
C ILE A 66 9.88 8.93 -52.50
N GLY A 67 10.12 9.06 -53.81
CA GLY A 67 11.40 9.50 -54.34
C GLY A 67 12.55 8.58 -53.89
N ARG A 68 13.49 9.13 -53.12
CA ARG A 68 14.65 8.39 -52.57
C ARG A 68 14.41 7.81 -51.17
N GLU A 69 13.28 8.12 -50.54
CA GLU A 69 12.96 7.68 -49.19
C GLU A 69 11.94 6.54 -49.18
N THR A 70 12.01 5.70 -48.14
CA THR A 70 10.97 4.72 -47.82
C THR A 70 10.27 5.19 -46.57
N ARG A 71 8.94 5.35 -46.67
CA ARG A 71 8.06 5.76 -45.57
C ARG A 71 7.30 4.57 -45.04
N TYR A 72 7.13 4.54 -43.72
CA TYR A 72 6.48 3.47 -42.98
C TYR A 72 5.25 4.02 -42.27
N ARG A 73 4.17 3.25 -42.28
CA ARG A 73 2.91 3.53 -41.59
C ARG A 73 2.54 2.33 -40.73
N LEU A 74 1.95 2.57 -39.57
CA LEU A 74 1.38 1.52 -38.72
C LEU A 74 0.20 0.84 -39.42
N ASN A 75 0.19 -0.50 -39.40
CA ASN A 75 -1.01 -1.28 -39.66
C ASN A 75 -1.38 -2.01 -38.36
N ALA A 76 -2.31 -1.44 -37.60
CA ALA A 76 -2.71 -1.97 -36.30
C ALA A 76 -3.67 -3.16 -36.39
N ALA A 77 -4.27 -3.44 -37.56
CA ALA A 77 -5.28 -4.50 -37.71
C ALA A 77 -4.81 -5.87 -37.18
N PRO A 78 -3.56 -6.32 -37.40
CA PRO A 78 -3.09 -7.58 -36.87
C PRO A 78 -2.96 -7.63 -35.33
N LEU A 79 -2.82 -6.47 -34.66
CA LEU A 79 -2.72 -6.42 -33.19
C LEU A 79 -4.01 -6.90 -32.49
N ARG A 80 -5.13 -6.96 -33.20
CA ARG A 80 -6.39 -7.51 -32.68
C ARG A 80 -6.26 -8.95 -32.20
N GLU A 81 -5.42 -9.76 -32.84
CA GLU A 81 -5.18 -11.14 -32.40
C GLU A 81 -4.59 -11.19 -30.98
N ILE A 82 -3.68 -10.27 -30.67
CA ILE A 82 -3.10 -10.14 -29.32
C ILE A 82 -4.16 -9.61 -28.35
N GLU A 83 -4.96 -8.62 -28.76
CA GLU A 83 -6.04 -8.10 -27.93
C GLU A 83 -7.02 -9.21 -27.53
N ASP A 84 -7.47 -10.01 -28.51
CA ASP A 84 -8.38 -11.13 -28.31
C ASP A 84 -7.77 -12.17 -27.35
N TRP A 85 -6.50 -12.54 -27.54
CA TRP A 85 -5.79 -13.47 -26.65
C TRP A 85 -5.65 -12.93 -25.22
N VAL A 86 -5.23 -11.68 -25.05
CA VAL A 86 -5.09 -11.05 -23.72
C VAL A 86 -6.46 -10.90 -23.05
N SER A 87 -7.53 -10.66 -23.81
CA SER A 87 -8.89 -10.47 -23.29
C SER A 87 -9.39 -11.69 -22.50
N PHE A 88 -9.02 -12.91 -22.93
CA PHE A 88 -9.32 -14.15 -22.23
C PHE A 88 -8.76 -14.14 -20.80
N TYR A 89 -7.51 -13.70 -20.64
CA TYR A 89 -6.83 -13.66 -19.34
C TYR A 89 -7.28 -12.49 -18.45
N ARG A 90 -7.83 -11.40 -19.02
CA ARG A 90 -8.35 -10.27 -18.22
C ARG A 90 -9.43 -10.71 -17.23
N LYS A 91 -10.30 -11.67 -17.62
CA LYS A 91 -11.36 -12.20 -16.74
C LYS A 91 -10.79 -12.85 -15.47
N PHE A 92 -9.73 -13.65 -15.61
CA PHE A 92 -9.06 -14.30 -14.48
C PHE A 92 -8.46 -13.28 -13.49
N TRP A 93 -7.91 -12.17 -13.99
CA TRP A 93 -7.42 -11.10 -13.12
C TRP A 93 -8.56 -10.39 -12.39
N SER A 94 -9.67 -10.11 -13.06
CA SER A 94 -10.84 -9.47 -12.44
C SER A 94 -11.45 -10.33 -11.32
N GLU A 95 -11.62 -11.63 -11.53
CA GLU A 95 -12.16 -12.54 -10.51
C GLU A 95 -11.23 -12.68 -9.31
N ARG A 96 -9.91 -12.79 -9.55
CA ARG A 96 -8.92 -12.85 -8.47
C ARG A 96 -8.84 -11.55 -7.66
N MET A 97 -8.96 -10.41 -8.33
CA MET A 97 -8.97 -9.11 -7.64
C MET A 97 -10.25 -8.92 -6.82
N LEU A 98 -11.40 -9.42 -7.31
CA LEU A 98 -12.65 -9.40 -6.56
C LEU A 98 -12.56 -10.26 -5.29
N LEU A 99 -11.99 -11.47 -5.39
CA LEU A 99 -11.78 -12.35 -4.24
C LEU A 99 -10.83 -11.73 -3.22
N LEU A 100 -9.75 -11.10 -3.68
CA LEU A 100 -8.82 -10.38 -2.80
C LEU A 100 -9.54 -9.25 -2.05
N ASN A 101 -10.34 -8.45 -2.74
CA ASN A 101 -11.12 -7.38 -2.10
C ASN A 101 -12.08 -7.94 -1.05
N GLN A 102 -12.76 -9.06 -1.32
CA GLN A 102 -13.65 -9.69 -0.35
C GLN A 102 -12.89 -10.15 0.91
N ILE A 103 -11.73 -10.79 0.76
CA ILE A 103 -10.90 -11.22 1.90
C ILE A 103 -10.45 -9.99 2.72
N LEU A 104 -9.98 -8.94 2.05
CA LEU A 104 -9.53 -7.71 2.73
C LEU A 104 -10.68 -6.98 3.43
N GLU A 105 -11.88 -6.96 2.83
CA GLU A 105 -13.08 -6.39 3.44
C GLU A 105 -13.55 -7.21 4.65
N GLU A 106 -13.45 -8.53 4.60
CA GLU A 106 -13.75 -9.42 5.73
C GLU A 106 -12.75 -9.23 6.87
N GLU A 107 -11.44 -9.13 6.58
CA GLU A 107 -10.42 -8.82 7.59
C GLU A 107 -10.62 -7.44 8.21
N GLN A 108 -11.00 -6.41 7.43
CA GLN A 108 -11.33 -5.09 7.98
C GLN A 108 -12.60 -5.10 8.83
N LYS A 109 -13.65 -5.84 8.42
CA LYS A 109 -14.89 -5.96 9.19
C LYS A 109 -14.70 -6.69 10.51
N MET A 110 -13.78 -7.65 10.56
CA MET A 110 -13.43 -8.42 11.75
C MET A 110 -12.44 -7.69 12.68
N ASN A 111 -12.03 -6.47 12.34
CA ASN A 111 -11.02 -5.71 13.06
C ASN A 111 -11.51 -4.28 13.34
N LEU A 112 -12.60 -4.18 14.11
CA LEU A 112 -13.08 -2.91 14.62
C LEU A 112 -12.02 -2.29 15.53
N THR A 113 -11.96 -0.96 15.46
CA THR A 113 -10.94 -0.16 16.11
C THR A 113 -11.58 0.93 16.95
N VAL A 114 -11.12 1.05 18.19
CA VAL A 114 -11.37 2.20 19.05
C VAL A 114 -10.27 3.23 18.79
N SER A 115 -10.67 4.45 18.46
CA SER A 115 -9.75 5.56 18.16
C SER A 115 -10.05 6.75 19.06
N GLN A 116 -9.02 7.35 19.66
CA GLN A 116 -9.15 8.50 20.55
C GLN A 116 -7.99 9.47 20.35
N ASP A 117 -8.30 10.75 20.14
CA ASP A 117 -7.30 11.82 19.99
C ASP A 117 -7.25 12.71 21.23
N PHE A 118 -6.03 13.04 21.65
CA PHE A 118 -5.75 13.92 22.78
C PHE A 118 -4.71 14.97 22.39
N ASN A 119 -4.85 16.17 22.95
CA ASN A 119 -3.96 17.29 22.68
C ASN A 119 -3.47 17.86 24.01
N PHE A 120 -2.16 17.95 24.18
CA PHE A 120 -1.54 18.43 25.41
C PHE A 120 -0.61 19.61 25.14
N LYS A 121 -0.57 20.57 26.06
CA LYS A 121 0.43 21.65 26.06
C LYS A 121 1.79 21.22 26.63
N SER A 122 1.89 19.97 27.08
CA SER A 122 3.10 19.39 27.64
C SER A 122 4.09 18.98 26.53
N PRO A 123 5.42 19.04 26.78
CA PRO A 123 6.43 18.51 25.87
C PRO A 123 6.22 17.03 25.56
N ILE A 124 6.62 16.60 24.35
CA ILE A 124 6.42 15.22 23.89
C ILE A 124 7.13 14.21 24.80
N GLU A 125 8.28 14.56 25.35
CA GLU A 125 9.06 13.71 26.26
C GLU A 125 8.30 13.43 27.55
N LYS A 126 7.51 14.40 28.02
CA LYS A 126 6.69 14.27 29.23
C LYS A 126 5.49 13.34 28.99
N VAL A 127 4.85 13.48 27.83
CA VAL A 127 3.76 12.58 27.40
C VAL A 127 4.28 11.17 27.17
N TRP A 128 5.44 11.04 26.52
CA TRP A 128 6.12 9.76 26.31
C TRP A 128 6.46 9.07 27.63
N LEU A 129 7.01 9.81 28.60
CA LEU A 129 7.30 9.27 29.93
C LEU A 129 6.02 8.75 30.60
N ALA A 130 4.91 9.50 30.51
CA ALA A 130 3.63 9.10 31.09
C ALA A 130 3.07 7.78 30.51
N LEU A 131 3.48 7.41 29.29
CA LEU A 131 3.11 6.18 28.59
C LEU A 131 4.08 5.01 28.85
N THR A 132 5.34 5.30 29.19
CA THR A 132 6.42 4.30 29.18
C THR A 132 7.05 4.02 30.54
N ASP A 133 6.90 4.93 31.52
CA ASP A 133 7.30 4.67 32.90
C ASP A 133 6.15 4.00 33.66
N ALA A 134 6.45 2.87 34.30
CA ALA A 134 5.48 2.06 35.02
C ALA A 134 4.78 2.83 36.15
N ASN A 135 5.50 3.73 36.84
CA ASN A 135 4.92 4.49 37.95
C ASN A 135 3.97 5.56 37.44
N THR A 136 4.32 6.29 36.38
CA THR A 136 3.43 7.29 35.79
C THR A 136 2.23 6.62 35.12
N LEU A 137 2.43 5.52 34.38
CA LEU A 137 1.36 4.79 33.72
C LEU A 137 0.35 4.22 34.73
N ALA A 138 0.84 3.75 35.89
CA ALA A 138 -0.01 3.23 36.95
C ALA A 138 -0.92 4.27 37.61
N LYS A 139 -0.63 5.57 37.47
CA LYS A 139 -1.46 6.64 38.05
C LYS A 139 -2.78 6.87 37.30
N TRP A 140 -2.85 6.52 36.02
CA TRP A 140 -4.01 6.84 35.17
C TRP A 140 -4.54 5.66 34.37
N VAL A 141 -3.77 4.58 34.19
CA VAL A 141 -4.25 3.31 33.62
C VAL A 141 -4.49 2.30 34.73
N MET A 142 -3.48 1.50 35.10
CA MET A 142 -3.53 0.44 36.11
C MET A 142 -2.11 0.08 36.56
N ALA A 143 -1.98 -0.58 37.72
CA ALA A 143 -0.70 -1.11 38.19
C ALA A 143 -0.07 -2.03 37.14
N ASN A 144 1.21 -1.82 36.85
CA ASN A 144 1.94 -2.52 35.78
C ASN A 144 3.45 -2.48 36.04
N ASP A 145 4.20 -3.23 35.23
CA ASP A 145 5.67 -3.24 35.18
C ASP A 145 6.17 -3.10 33.73
N ILE A 146 5.54 -2.22 32.96
CA ILE A 146 5.92 -1.95 31.57
C ILE A 146 7.39 -1.52 31.47
N LYS A 147 8.04 -1.95 30.40
CA LYS A 147 9.34 -1.44 29.95
C LYS A 147 9.24 -1.20 28.45
N PRO A 148 9.69 -0.06 27.93
CA PRO A 148 9.64 0.25 26.50
C PRO A 148 10.71 -0.56 25.73
N VAL A 149 10.58 -1.89 25.74
CA VAL A 149 11.47 -2.84 25.09
C VAL A 149 10.61 -3.85 24.35
N VAL A 150 10.77 -3.94 23.04
CA VAL A 150 10.04 -4.91 22.20
C VAL A 150 10.24 -6.34 22.72
N GLY A 151 9.14 -7.08 22.84
CA GLY A 151 9.08 -8.43 23.41
C GLY A 151 8.99 -8.49 24.94
N HIS A 152 9.06 -7.36 25.65
CA HIS A 152 8.86 -7.34 27.10
C HIS A 152 7.40 -7.70 27.43
N LYS A 153 7.22 -8.72 28.26
CA LYS A 153 5.92 -9.17 28.75
C LYS A 153 5.65 -8.59 30.12
N PHE A 154 4.47 -8.03 30.28
CA PHE A 154 4.03 -7.36 31.50
C PHE A 154 2.52 -7.54 31.68
N GLN A 155 1.98 -7.13 32.83
CA GLN A 155 0.55 -7.23 33.09
C GLN A 155 0.00 -5.91 33.63
N PHE A 156 -1.20 -5.53 33.18
CA PHE A 156 -2.01 -4.57 33.90
C PHE A 156 -2.86 -5.30 34.94
N ARG A 157 -2.89 -4.79 36.16
CA ARG A 157 -3.63 -5.39 37.28
C ARG A 157 -4.51 -4.37 37.96
N ASN A 158 -5.74 -4.77 38.25
CA ASN A 158 -6.64 -4.00 39.10
C ASN A 158 -7.24 -4.90 40.18
N GLU A 159 -6.75 -4.74 41.42
CA GLU A 159 -7.15 -5.55 42.57
C GLU A 159 -8.63 -5.38 42.93
N GLN A 160 -9.18 -4.17 42.78
CA GLN A 160 -10.58 -3.89 43.12
C GLN A 160 -11.56 -4.67 42.22
N TRP A 161 -11.16 -4.99 41.00
CA TRP A 161 -11.99 -5.65 39.99
C TRP A 161 -11.51 -7.08 39.70
N ASN A 162 -10.49 -7.56 40.43
CA ASN A 162 -9.78 -8.81 40.16
C ASN A 162 -9.45 -9.00 38.67
N LEU A 163 -9.02 -7.91 38.01
CA LEU A 163 -8.75 -7.87 36.58
C LEU A 163 -7.25 -8.02 36.34
N VAL A 164 -6.90 -8.92 35.42
CA VAL A 164 -5.54 -9.09 34.89
C VAL A 164 -5.61 -9.01 33.37
N ILE A 165 -4.77 -8.16 32.78
CA ILE A 165 -4.59 -8.04 31.34
C ILE A 165 -3.14 -8.43 31.03
N ASP A 166 -2.97 -9.43 30.18
CA ASP A 166 -1.66 -9.84 29.68
C ASP A 166 -1.25 -8.94 28.50
N SER A 167 -0.01 -8.45 28.56
CA SER A 167 0.52 -7.51 27.59
C SER A 167 1.94 -7.87 27.18
N GLU A 168 2.24 -7.70 25.89
CA GLU A 168 3.56 -7.83 25.30
C GLU A 168 3.84 -6.60 24.44
N VAL A 169 4.98 -5.95 24.66
CA VAL A 169 5.38 -4.78 23.85
C VAL A 169 5.74 -5.24 22.45
N LEU A 170 5.06 -4.68 21.45
CA LEU A 170 5.22 -5.04 20.04
C LEU A 170 6.14 -4.06 19.31
N GLU A 171 6.09 -2.79 19.67
CA GLU A 171 6.80 -1.73 18.96
C GLU A 171 7.15 -0.57 19.90
N VAL A 172 8.35 -0.03 19.72
CA VAL A 172 8.84 1.15 20.44
C VAL A 172 9.69 1.98 19.48
N GLU A 173 9.23 3.20 19.21
CA GLU A 173 9.97 4.24 18.50
C GLU A 173 9.93 5.49 19.38
N GLU A 174 10.91 5.68 20.24
CA GLU A 174 10.91 6.80 21.18
C GLU A 174 11.19 8.14 20.47
N PRO A 175 10.42 9.22 20.73
CA PRO A 175 9.21 9.33 21.57
C PRO A 175 7.89 9.30 20.78
N TYR A 176 7.88 8.71 19.58
CA TYR A 176 6.81 8.84 18.58
C TYR A 176 5.79 7.71 18.59
N ARG A 177 6.15 6.49 18.95
CA ARG A 177 5.25 5.34 18.81
C ARG A 177 5.49 4.23 19.82
N LEU A 178 4.41 3.75 20.43
CA LEU A 178 4.42 2.61 21.36
C LEU A 178 3.25 1.69 21.02
N SER A 179 3.49 0.39 20.88
CA SER A 179 2.42 -0.60 20.68
C SER A 179 2.61 -1.81 21.60
N TYR A 180 1.51 -2.34 22.13
CA TYR A 180 1.51 -3.54 22.96
C TYR A 180 0.17 -4.28 22.89
N THR A 181 0.20 -5.58 23.16
CA THR A 181 -1.04 -6.39 23.25
C THR A 181 -1.84 -6.03 24.51
N TRP A 182 -3.15 -6.18 24.42
CA TRP A 182 -4.09 -6.04 25.51
C TRP A 182 -5.00 -7.27 25.51
N VAL A 183 -4.59 -8.30 26.25
CA VAL A 183 -5.26 -9.60 26.28
C VAL A 183 -5.98 -9.77 27.61
N GLY A 184 -7.30 -9.84 27.57
CA GLY A 184 -8.13 -9.97 28.76
C GLY A 184 -9.51 -10.52 28.44
N SER A 185 -10.09 -11.30 29.37
CA SER A 185 -11.45 -11.85 29.24
C SER A 185 -11.71 -12.61 27.93
N GLY A 186 -10.68 -13.29 27.39
CA GLY A 186 -10.78 -14.06 26.15
C GLY A 186 -10.65 -13.25 24.86
N ILE A 187 -10.39 -11.94 24.95
CA ILE A 187 -10.23 -11.04 23.80
C ILE A 187 -8.76 -10.65 23.70
N ASN A 188 -8.22 -10.70 22.48
CA ASN A 188 -6.87 -10.27 22.15
C ASN A 188 -6.95 -9.03 21.27
N THR A 189 -6.53 -7.90 21.83
CA THR A 189 -6.48 -6.62 21.11
C THR A 189 -5.07 -6.05 21.13
N THR A 190 -4.80 -5.07 20.30
CA THR A 190 -3.53 -4.34 20.26
C THR A 190 -3.79 -2.87 20.51
N VAL A 191 -3.09 -2.28 21.47
CA VAL A 191 -3.12 -0.84 21.77
C VAL A 191 -1.89 -0.20 21.15
N THR A 192 -2.10 0.88 20.40
CA THR A 192 -1.06 1.66 19.74
C THR A 192 -1.23 3.13 20.10
N TRP A 193 -0.14 3.74 20.54
CA TRP A 193 -0.01 5.16 20.80
C TRP A 193 0.88 5.78 19.73
N THR A 194 0.45 6.89 19.15
CA THR A 194 1.24 7.69 18.20
C THR A 194 1.30 9.12 18.67
N LEU A 195 2.50 9.67 18.76
CA LEU A 195 2.77 11.03 19.24
C LEU A 195 3.32 11.89 18.11
N LYS A 196 2.89 13.14 18.06
CA LYS A 196 3.46 14.18 17.22
C LYS A 196 3.56 15.48 18.02
N HIS A 197 4.59 16.28 17.74
CA HIS A 197 4.74 17.59 18.36
C HIS A 197 4.79 18.66 17.28
N GLU A 198 3.81 19.55 17.27
CA GLU A 198 3.67 20.64 16.30
C GLU A 198 3.16 21.89 17.02
N ASP A 199 3.72 23.05 16.68
CA ASP A 199 3.32 24.36 17.22
C ASP A 199 3.22 24.44 18.76
N GLY A 200 4.11 23.74 19.48
CA GLY A 200 4.13 23.68 20.94
C GLY A 200 3.03 22.83 21.57
N THR A 201 2.27 22.08 20.76
CA THR A 201 1.25 21.13 21.19
C THR A 201 1.71 19.71 20.89
N THR A 202 1.57 18.82 21.87
CA THR A 202 1.76 17.38 21.67
C THR A 202 0.41 16.73 21.37
N TYR A 203 0.30 16.14 20.19
CA TYR A 203 -0.82 15.34 19.72
C TYR A 203 -0.55 13.88 20.08
N LEU A 204 -1.49 13.25 20.78
CA LEU A 204 -1.45 11.83 21.12
C LEU A 204 -2.68 11.16 20.51
N HIS A 205 -2.44 10.19 19.64
CA HIS A 205 -3.45 9.35 19.05
C HIS A 205 -3.37 7.94 19.66
N LEU A 206 -4.49 7.48 20.22
CA LEU A 206 -4.70 6.10 20.65
C LEU A 206 -5.49 5.36 19.59
N GLU A 207 -5.00 4.18 19.22
CA GLU A 207 -5.72 3.17 18.48
C GLU A 207 -5.75 1.86 19.26
N GLN A 208 -6.91 1.26 19.50
CA GLN A 208 -7.04 -0.12 19.96
C GLN A 208 -7.80 -0.95 18.94
N SER A 209 -7.10 -1.88 18.28
CA SER A 209 -7.64 -2.78 17.25
C SER A 209 -7.70 -4.24 17.73
N GLY A 210 -8.46 -5.08 17.04
CA GLY A 210 -8.64 -6.51 17.34
C GLY A 210 -10.04 -6.86 17.84
N PHE A 211 -11.03 -5.95 17.71
CA PHE A 211 -12.40 -6.24 18.11
C PHE A 211 -13.21 -6.82 16.95
N GLU A 212 -13.86 -7.97 17.18
CA GLU A 212 -14.68 -8.62 16.14
C GLU A 212 -16.03 -7.93 15.91
N LYS A 213 -16.58 -7.27 16.94
CA LYS A 213 -17.92 -6.65 16.93
C LYS A 213 -18.04 -5.55 17.99
N GLU A 214 -19.02 -4.65 17.82
CA GLU A 214 -19.36 -3.62 18.80
C GLU A 214 -20.11 -4.20 20.01
N ASP A 215 -19.43 -4.95 20.85
CA ASP A 215 -19.99 -5.53 22.07
C ASP A 215 -19.56 -4.77 23.34
N GLN A 216 -19.80 -5.38 24.51
CA GLN A 216 -19.46 -4.78 25.79
C GLN A 216 -17.96 -4.48 25.92
N ALA A 217 -17.08 -5.28 25.32
CA ALA A 217 -15.64 -5.06 25.40
C ALA A 217 -15.22 -3.88 24.52
N PHE A 218 -15.72 -3.79 23.28
CA PHE A 218 -15.48 -2.65 22.41
C PHE A 218 -15.96 -1.34 23.04
N ASN A 219 -17.21 -1.32 23.53
CA ASN A 219 -17.78 -0.15 24.18
C ASN A 219 -17.04 0.18 25.49
N GLY A 220 -16.69 -0.83 26.28
CA GLY A 220 -15.92 -0.68 27.51
C GLY A 220 -14.55 -0.06 27.27
N ALA A 221 -13.83 -0.50 26.23
CA ALA A 221 -12.57 0.10 25.83
C ALA A 221 -12.75 1.56 25.37
N LYS A 222 -13.75 1.83 24.53
CA LYS A 222 -14.06 3.19 24.06
C LYS A 222 -14.32 4.18 25.20
N TYR A 223 -15.17 3.82 26.16
CA TYR A 223 -15.44 4.68 27.31
C TYR A 223 -14.29 4.71 28.31
N GLY A 224 -13.59 3.58 28.50
CA GLY A 224 -12.44 3.46 29.40
C GLY A 224 -11.31 4.39 29.00
N TRP A 225 -10.90 4.36 27.73
CA TRP A 225 -9.84 5.21 27.21
C TRP A 225 -10.18 6.69 27.21
N ALA A 226 -11.42 7.05 26.87
CA ALA A 226 -11.88 8.44 26.96
C ALA A 226 -11.71 8.99 28.39
N LYS A 227 -12.12 8.21 29.40
CA LYS A 227 -11.98 8.58 30.82
C LYS A 227 -10.52 8.63 31.27
N MET A 228 -9.74 7.60 30.92
CA MET A 228 -8.31 7.54 31.25
C MET A 228 -7.53 8.70 30.64
N GLY A 229 -7.91 9.19 29.46
CA GLY A 229 -7.33 10.38 28.85
C GLY A 229 -7.53 11.67 29.67
N GLU A 230 -8.67 11.82 30.36
CA GLU A 230 -8.87 12.94 31.30
C GLU A 230 -7.92 12.85 32.49
N ASP A 231 -7.68 11.64 33.01
CA ASP A 231 -6.76 11.41 34.12
C ASP A 231 -5.30 11.60 33.71
N LEU A 232 -4.94 11.23 32.47
CA LEU A 232 -3.65 11.56 31.87
C LEU A 232 -3.45 13.08 31.77
N ASN A 233 -4.47 13.83 31.34
CA ASN A 233 -4.36 15.30 31.28
C ASN A 233 -4.05 15.90 32.66
N LYS A 234 -4.77 15.48 33.71
CA LYS A 234 -4.51 15.93 35.09
C LYS A 234 -3.10 15.60 35.54
N LEU A 235 -2.65 14.36 35.30
CA LEU A 235 -1.29 13.93 35.64
C LEU A 235 -0.22 14.80 34.96
N LEU A 236 -0.42 15.11 33.68
CA LEU A 236 0.51 15.95 32.92
C LEU A 236 0.54 17.40 33.39
N GLU A 237 -0.54 17.92 33.98
CA GLU A 237 -0.55 19.24 34.61
C GLU A 237 0.21 19.27 35.95
N GLU A 238 0.29 18.14 36.66
CA GLU A 238 0.96 18.01 37.97
C GLU A 238 2.46 17.70 37.91
N MET A 239 2.90 17.01 36.86
CA MET A 239 4.32 16.65 36.62
C MET A 239 5.19 17.86 36.26
#